data_AF-A0A537FLK4-F1
#
_entry.id   AF-A0A537FLK4-F1
#
_cell.length_a   1.000
_cell.length_b   1.000
_cell.length_c   1.000
_cell.angle_alpha   90.00
_cell.angle_beta   90.00
_cell.angle_gamma   90.00
#
_symmetry.space_group_name_H-M   'P 1'
#
loop_
_entity.id
_entity.type
_entity.pdbx_description
1 polymer ?
#
loop_
_entity_poly.entity_id
_entity_poly.type
_entity_poly.pdbx_seq_one_letter_code
_entity_poly.pdbx_strand_id
1 'polypeptide(L)'
;MALKPFKTKIEFYNGSRIQAFPNSPETIRGEPGVNLLYVDEFSYVKDDKELYEAAIFSMMTTNGRFLATSTPGSHESMFYAMCTDDVIFGDFSRHHVSYLDALEPNGPLKLEILEKLKRQFAADPWRWRREMEAEFADDADSWLSMALITRCVDQNLEYIPEGTILTGS
;
A
#
# COMPACT_ATOMS: atom_id res chain seq x y z
N MET A 1 -12.57 -13.17 -20.92
CA MET A 1 -11.76 -12.77 -22.09
C MET A 1 -11.85 -11.24 -22.22
N ALA A 2 -10.74 -10.52 -22.45
CA ALA A 2 -10.72 -9.05 -22.45
C ALA A 2 -10.90 -8.50 -23.88
N LEU A 3 -11.70 -7.43 -24.02
CA LEU A 3 -12.08 -6.85 -25.32
C LEU A 3 -10.98 -5.96 -25.91
N LYS A 4 -10.34 -5.14 -25.08
CA LYS A 4 -9.31 -4.19 -25.52
C LYS A 4 -8.46 -3.72 -24.33
N PRO A 5 -7.16 -4.07 -24.26
CA PRO A 5 -6.27 -3.50 -23.26
C PRO A 5 -5.85 -2.09 -23.69
N PHE A 6 -6.06 -1.11 -22.80
CA PHE A 6 -5.45 0.20 -22.84
C PHE A 6 -4.31 0.25 -21.80
N LYS A 7 -3.46 1.29 -21.86
CA LYS A 7 -2.28 1.42 -20.98
C LYS A 7 -2.58 1.24 -19.50
N THR A 8 -3.75 1.69 -19.04
CA THR A 8 -4.19 1.63 -17.64
C THR A 8 -5.59 1.06 -17.46
N LYS A 9 -6.21 0.49 -18.50
CA LYS A 9 -7.62 0.04 -18.45
C LYS A 9 -7.84 -1.26 -19.21
N ILE A 10 -8.61 -2.17 -18.62
CA ILE A 10 -9.05 -3.42 -19.22
C ILE A 10 -10.58 -3.47 -19.19
N GLU A 11 -11.20 -3.76 -20.33
CA GLU A 11 -12.66 -3.95 -20.45
C GLU A 11 -12.98 -5.40 -20.81
N PHE A 12 -14.03 -5.94 -20.21
CA PHE A 12 -14.48 -7.32 -20.36
C PHE A 12 -15.82 -7.39 -21.11
N TYR A 13 -16.12 -8.53 -21.75
CA TYR A 13 -17.36 -8.73 -22.52
C TYR A 13 -18.65 -8.53 -21.73
N ASN A 14 -18.61 -8.74 -20.41
CA ASN A 14 -19.74 -8.54 -19.51
C ASN A 14 -19.92 -7.06 -19.10
N GLY A 15 -19.14 -6.13 -19.66
CA GLY A 15 -19.18 -4.71 -19.31
C GLY A 15 -18.37 -4.33 -18.06
N SER A 16 -17.77 -5.30 -17.36
CA SER A 16 -16.85 -4.99 -16.25
C SER A 16 -15.59 -4.30 -16.77
N ARG A 17 -15.02 -3.43 -15.93
CA ARG A 17 -13.78 -2.70 -16.22
C ARG A 17 -12.84 -2.74 -15.02
N ILE A 18 -11.55 -2.88 -15.28
CA ILE A 18 -10.48 -2.67 -14.31
C ILE A 18 -9.66 -1.49 -14.82
N GLN A 19 -9.40 -0.52 -13.94
CA GLN A 19 -8.65 0.68 -14.31
C GLN A 19 -7.68 1.03 -13.18
N ALA A 20 -6.43 1.27 -13.56
CA ALA A 20 -5.38 1.72 -12.65
C ALA A 20 -5.33 3.26 -12.66
N PHE A 21 -5.23 3.84 -11.46
CA PHE A 21 -5.14 5.27 -11.25
C PHE A 21 -3.86 5.62 -10.49
N PRO A 22 -3.32 6.84 -10.69
CA PRO A 22 -2.34 7.41 -9.77
C PRO A 22 -2.91 7.49 -8.34
N ASN A 23 -2.01 7.45 -7.36
CA ASN A 23 -2.30 7.60 -5.94
C ASN A 23 -2.60 9.06 -5.55
N SER A 24 -3.52 9.72 -6.25
CA SER A 24 -3.94 11.09 -5.95
C SER A 24 -5.45 11.19 -5.65
N PRO A 25 -5.85 11.86 -4.55
CA PRO A 25 -7.26 12.01 -4.16
C PRO A 25 -8.13 12.65 -5.26
N GLU A 26 -7.55 13.62 -5.99
CA GLU A 26 -8.22 14.33 -7.08
C GLU A 26 -8.68 13.38 -8.20
N THR A 27 -7.83 12.42 -8.56
CA THR A 27 -8.12 11.50 -9.66
C THR A 27 -9.24 10.53 -9.29
N ILE A 28 -9.24 10.02 -8.06
CA ILE A 28 -10.23 9.04 -7.59
C ILE A 28 -11.60 9.65 -7.38
N ARG A 29 -11.68 10.89 -6.87
CA ARG A 29 -12.95 11.59 -6.64
C ARG A 29 -13.77 11.75 -7.93
N GLY A 30 -13.08 11.87 -9.08
CA GLY A 30 -13.72 12.09 -10.38
C GLY A 30 -14.26 10.84 -11.06
N GLU A 31 -13.98 9.62 -10.56
CA GLU A 31 -14.37 8.39 -11.24
C GLU A 31 -15.77 7.91 -10.79
N PRO A 32 -16.79 7.96 -11.66
CA PRO A 32 -18.11 7.49 -11.32
C PRO A 32 -18.20 5.96 -11.38
N GLY A 33 -19.11 5.38 -10.60
CA GLY A 33 -19.48 3.97 -10.79
C GLY A 33 -18.42 2.97 -10.32
N VAL A 34 -17.66 3.30 -9.27
CA VAL A 34 -16.64 2.40 -8.69
C VAL A 34 -17.32 1.36 -7.80
N ASN A 35 -17.33 0.08 -8.19
CA ASN A 35 -17.90 -1.00 -7.37
C ASN A 35 -16.88 -1.64 -6.40
N LEU A 36 -15.60 -1.54 -6.71
CA LEU A 36 -14.50 -2.02 -5.88
C LEU A 36 -13.32 -1.06 -6.08
N LEU A 37 -12.84 -0.47 -5.00
CA LEU A 37 -11.55 0.18 -4.97
C LEU A 37 -10.55 -0.75 -4.28
N TYR A 38 -9.45 -1.03 -4.97
CA TYR A 38 -8.34 -1.80 -4.44
C TYR A 38 -7.11 -0.90 -4.31
N VAL A 39 -6.53 -0.86 -3.12
CA VAL A 39 -5.31 -0.09 -2.83
C VAL A 39 -4.25 -1.03 -2.30
N ASP A 40 -3.16 -1.15 -3.05
CA ASP A 40 -2.00 -1.95 -2.64
C ASP A 40 -0.97 -1.07 -1.95
N GLU A 41 -0.18 -1.66 -1.04
CA GLU A 41 0.81 -0.98 -0.21
C GLU A 41 0.27 0.26 0.52
N PHE A 42 -0.96 0.16 1.06
CA PHE A 42 -1.71 1.31 1.55
C PHE A 42 -1.02 2.06 2.71
N SER A 43 -0.23 1.38 3.56
CA SER A 43 0.53 2.05 4.63
C SER A 43 1.59 3.04 4.13
N TYR A 44 1.96 2.98 2.84
CA TYR A 44 2.99 3.83 2.24
C TYR A 44 2.43 4.85 1.25
N VAL A 45 1.10 4.92 1.14
CA VAL A 45 0.43 5.93 0.35
C VAL A 45 0.56 7.28 1.05
N LYS A 46 1.04 8.28 0.32
CA LYS A 46 1.04 9.68 0.78
C LYS A 46 -0.38 10.22 0.78
N ASP A 47 -0.72 11.04 1.78
CA ASP A 47 -2.04 11.66 1.93
C ASP A 47 -3.16 10.59 1.92
N ASP A 48 -2.89 9.47 2.61
CA ASP A 48 -3.73 8.27 2.66
C ASP A 48 -5.13 8.52 3.24
N LYS A 49 -5.25 9.47 4.18
CA LYS A 49 -6.54 9.92 4.74
C LYS A 49 -7.37 10.64 3.69
N GLU A 50 -6.79 11.60 2.99
CA GLU A 50 -7.45 12.34 1.92
C GLU A 50 -7.85 11.41 0.77
N LEU A 51 -7.00 10.41 0.46
CA LEU A 51 -7.31 9.37 -0.52
C LEU A 51 -8.53 8.56 -0.11
N TYR A 52 -8.57 8.11 1.14
CA TYR A 52 -9.69 7.34 1.67
C TYR A 52 -11.00 8.14 1.68
N GLU A 53 -10.96 9.40 2.12
CA GLU A 53 -12.13 10.27 2.08
C GLU A 53 -12.65 10.45 0.64
N ALA A 54 -11.76 10.73 -0.32
CA ALA A 54 -12.13 10.82 -1.73
C ALA A 54 -12.74 9.51 -2.26
N ALA A 55 -12.16 8.37 -1.89
CA ALA A 55 -12.62 7.05 -2.28
C ALA A 55 -14.05 6.76 -1.80
N ILE A 56 -14.36 7.06 -0.53
CA ILE A 56 -15.70 6.83 0.03
C ILE A 56 -16.75 7.54 -0.82
N PHE A 57 -16.53 8.81 -1.17
CA PHE A 57 -17.48 9.57 -1.97
C PHE A 57 -17.70 8.98 -3.37
N SER A 58 -16.66 8.43 -4.00
CA SER A 58 -16.78 7.77 -5.31
C SER A 58 -17.56 6.44 -5.24
N MET A 59 -17.56 5.76 -4.09
CA MET A 59 -18.26 4.48 -3.89
C MET A 59 -19.67 4.63 -3.28
N MET A 60 -20.03 5.81 -2.75
CA MET A 60 -21.34 6.05 -2.12
C MET A 60 -22.51 5.73 -3.05
N THR A 61 -22.37 5.96 -4.36
CA THR A 61 -23.45 5.78 -5.33
C THR A 61 -23.63 4.33 -5.82
N THR A 62 -22.69 3.44 -5.50
CA THR A 62 -22.63 2.07 -6.03
C THR A 62 -22.73 0.98 -4.97
N ASN A 63 -22.79 1.36 -3.69
CA ASN A 63 -22.57 0.44 -2.56
C ASN A 63 -21.27 -0.37 -2.76
N GLY A 64 -20.22 0.32 -3.21
CA GLY A 64 -18.94 -0.28 -3.53
C GLY A 64 -18.18 -0.78 -2.30
N ARG A 65 -17.17 -1.63 -2.52
CA ARG A 65 -16.29 -2.13 -1.47
C ARG A 65 -14.92 -1.46 -1.54
N PHE A 66 -14.34 -1.19 -0.38
CA PHE A 66 -12.93 -0.80 -0.25
C PHE A 66 -12.12 -2.03 0.18
N LEU A 67 -11.05 -2.32 -0.54
CA LEU A 67 -10.09 -3.36 -0.18
C LEU A 67 -8.70 -2.73 -0.16
N ALA A 68 -8.01 -2.85 0.97
CA ALA A 68 -6.62 -2.43 1.10
C ALA A 68 -5.74 -3.60 1.51
N THR A 69 -4.57 -3.68 0.90
CA THR A 69 -3.48 -4.59 1.25
C THR A 69 -2.23 -3.77 1.51
N SER A 70 -1.41 -4.20 2.47
CA SER A 70 -0.14 -3.56 2.77
C SER A 70 0.68 -4.46 3.68
N THR A 71 2.00 -4.35 3.62
CA THR A 71 2.81 -4.66 4.81
C THR A 71 2.57 -3.57 5.88
N PRO A 72 2.68 -3.91 7.17
CA PRO A 72 2.54 -2.94 8.25
C PRO A 72 3.51 -1.77 8.07
N GLY A 73 3.06 -0.52 8.17
CA GLY A 73 3.94 0.65 8.11
C GLY A 73 3.84 1.50 9.36
N SER A 74 3.72 2.82 9.18
CA SER A 74 3.59 3.77 10.29
C SER A 74 2.29 3.57 11.07
N HIS A 75 2.35 3.72 12.40
CA HIS A 75 1.18 3.79 13.28
C HIS A 75 0.31 5.05 13.03
N GLU A 76 0.82 6.03 12.29
CA GLU A 76 0.04 7.20 11.87
C GLU A 76 -0.76 6.96 10.57
N SER A 77 -0.52 5.84 9.88
CA SER A 77 -1.17 5.53 8.60
C SER A 77 -2.66 5.20 8.77
N MET A 78 -3.42 5.51 7.73
CA MET A 78 -4.82 5.14 7.60
C MET A 78 -5.00 3.61 7.65
N PHE A 79 -4.07 2.85 7.05
CA PHE A 79 -4.10 1.38 7.12
C PHE A 79 -3.95 0.86 8.56
N TYR A 80 -3.03 1.44 9.37
CA TYR A 80 -2.92 1.08 10.79
C TYR A 80 -4.24 1.33 11.54
N ALA A 81 -4.86 2.50 11.33
CA ALA A 81 -6.15 2.81 11.93
C ALA A 81 -7.23 1.80 11.50
N MET A 82 -7.31 1.45 10.22
CA MET A 82 -8.24 0.43 9.72
C MET A 82 -8.02 -0.94 10.35
N CYS A 83 -6.78 -1.30 10.68
CA CYS A 83 -6.44 -2.58 11.28
C CYS A 83 -6.68 -2.63 12.80
N THR A 84 -6.70 -1.48 13.49
CA THR A 84 -6.62 -1.44 14.97
C THR A 84 -7.77 -0.72 15.65
N ASP A 85 -8.44 0.22 14.98
CA ASP A 85 -9.55 0.99 15.57
C ASP A 85 -10.89 0.28 15.34
N ASP A 86 -11.36 -0.40 16.39
CA ASP A 86 -12.64 -1.11 16.41
C ASP A 86 -13.87 -0.18 16.43
N VAL A 87 -13.71 1.08 16.78
CA VAL A 87 -14.82 2.04 16.88
C VAL A 87 -15.13 2.64 15.52
N ILE A 88 -14.10 3.11 14.82
CA ILE A 88 -14.26 3.78 13.51
C ILE A 88 -14.30 2.76 12.37
N PHE A 89 -13.49 1.69 12.44
CA PHE A 89 -13.35 0.69 11.39
C PHE A 89 -13.78 -0.71 11.83
N GLY A 90 -14.72 -0.80 12.78
CA GLY A 90 -15.24 -2.09 13.26
C GLY A 90 -15.98 -2.92 12.19
N ASP A 91 -16.51 -2.27 11.15
CA ASP A 91 -17.19 -2.94 10.04
C ASP A 91 -16.21 -3.56 9.01
N PHE A 92 -14.91 -3.25 9.11
CA PHE A 92 -13.91 -3.84 8.23
C PHE A 92 -13.60 -5.28 8.64
N SER A 93 -13.62 -6.18 7.66
CA SER A 93 -13.01 -7.49 7.85
C SER A 93 -11.49 -7.37 7.76
N ARG A 94 -10.78 -7.86 8.78
CA ARG A 94 -9.32 -7.75 8.89
C ARG A 94 -8.71 -9.14 8.74
N HIS A 95 -7.67 -9.23 7.93
CA HIS A 95 -6.95 -10.46 7.68
C HIS A 95 -5.46 -10.22 7.88
N HIS A 96 -4.85 -11.03 8.73
CA HIS A 96 -3.41 -11.02 8.96
C HIS A 96 -2.81 -12.29 8.34
N VAL A 97 -1.85 -12.13 7.43
CA VAL A 97 -1.21 -13.23 6.71
C VAL A 97 0.30 -13.05 6.83
N SER A 98 0.93 -13.94 7.58
CA SER A 98 2.38 -13.95 7.79
C SER A 98 3.08 -14.88 6.81
N TYR A 99 4.41 -14.88 6.81
CA TYR A 99 5.21 -15.83 6.05
C TYR A 99 4.93 -17.30 6.42
N LEU A 100 4.44 -17.56 7.65
CA LEU A 100 4.09 -18.91 8.10
C LEU A 100 2.87 -19.43 7.35
N ASP A 101 1.89 -18.57 7.09
CA ASP A 101 0.68 -18.89 6.33
C ASP A 101 1.00 -19.12 4.84
N ALA A 102 2.05 -18.46 4.35
CA ALA A 102 2.56 -18.62 3.00
C ALA A 102 3.53 -19.81 2.85
N LEU A 103 3.88 -20.52 3.93
CA LEU A 103 4.88 -21.60 3.89
C LEU A 103 4.33 -22.87 3.23
N GLU A 104 5.21 -23.58 2.52
CA GLU A 104 4.90 -24.91 2.01
C GLU A 104 4.54 -25.90 3.15
N PRO A 105 3.66 -26.89 2.91
CA PRO A 105 3.09 -27.30 1.62
C PRO A 105 1.88 -26.47 1.16
N ASN A 106 1.30 -25.64 2.03
CA ASN A 106 0.01 -24.99 1.77
C ASN A 106 0.14 -23.63 1.07
N GLY A 107 1.32 -23.01 1.12
CA GLY A 107 1.62 -21.76 0.46
C GLY A 107 2.83 -21.80 -0.49
N PRO A 108 3.11 -20.68 -1.17
CA PRO A 108 4.12 -20.60 -2.21
C PRO A 108 5.57 -20.47 -1.69
N LEU A 109 5.78 -20.12 -0.42
CA LEU A 109 7.11 -19.88 0.15
C LEU A 109 7.82 -21.21 0.45
N LYS A 110 8.99 -21.39 -0.15
CA LYS A 110 9.85 -22.58 0.02
C LYS A 110 10.74 -22.46 1.25
N LEU A 111 10.94 -23.57 1.97
CA LEU A 111 11.83 -23.61 3.14
C LEU A 111 13.26 -23.17 2.79
N GLU A 112 13.77 -23.55 1.62
CA GLU A 112 15.11 -23.14 1.17
C GLU A 112 15.22 -21.62 0.97
N ILE A 113 14.16 -20.98 0.46
CA ILE A 113 14.11 -19.52 0.28
C ILE A 113 14.00 -18.85 1.65
N LEU A 114 13.17 -19.38 2.55
CA LEU A 114 13.03 -18.87 3.91
C LEU A 114 14.38 -18.83 4.64
N GLU A 115 15.18 -19.89 4.55
CA GLU A 115 16.51 -19.94 5.18
C GLU A 115 17.48 -18.91 4.58
N LYS A 116 17.36 -18.58 3.29
CA LYS A 116 18.13 -17.48 2.67
C LYS A 116 17.68 -16.12 3.20
N LEU A 117 16.36 -15.88 3.28
CA LEU A 117 15.81 -14.63 3.80
C LEU A 117 16.22 -14.41 5.26
N LYS A 118 16.13 -15.44 6.12
CA LYS A 118 16.58 -15.33 7.52
C LYS A 118 18.02 -14.84 7.64
N ARG A 119 18.92 -15.30 6.77
CA ARG A 119 20.33 -14.85 6.75
C ARG A 119 20.46 -13.41 6.26
N GLN A 120 19.71 -13.02 5.24
CA GLN A 120 19.76 -11.67 4.67
C GLN A 120 19.23 -10.60 5.65
N PHE A 121 18.19 -10.92 6.40
CA PHE A 121 17.55 -10.00 7.35
C PHE A 121 18.06 -10.15 8.79
N ALA A 122 19.05 -11.02 9.04
CA ALA A 122 19.59 -11.26 10.39
C ALA A 122 20.10 -9.98 11.09
N ALA A 123 20.56 -8.99 10.31
CA ALA A 123 21.04 -7.71 10.81
C ALA A 123 19.92 -6.71 11.13
N ASP A 124 18.68 -6.97 10.68
CA ASP A 124 17.53 -6.07 10.82
C ASP A 124 16.26 -6.83 11.26
N PRO A 125 16.16 -7.15 12.57
CA PRO A 125 15.01 -7.88 13.12
C PRO A 125 13.69 -7.12 12.95
N TRP A 126 13.73 -5.79 12.92
CA TRP A 126 12.53 -4.96 12.78
C TRP A 126 11.95 -5.07 11.37
N ARG A 127 12.83 -5.01 10.36
CA ARG A 127 12.41 -5.25 8.99
C ARG A 127 11.93 -6.69 8.79
N TRP A 128 12.56 -7.68 9.42
CA TRP A 128 12.02 -9.04 9.39
C TRP A 128 10.58 -9.10 9.94
N ARG A 129 10.35 -8.53 11.11
CA ARG A 129 9.03 -8.53 11.76
C ARG A 129 7.96 -7.86 10.90
N ARG A 130 8.29 -6.73 10.27
CA ARG A 130 7.38 -6.03 9.37
C ARG A 130 7.09 -6.80 8.07
N GLU A 131 8.14 -7.20 7.35
CA GLU A 131 8.01 -7.75 6.00
C GLU A 131 7.62 -9.23 5.99
N MET A 132 8.05 -10.00 7.00
CA MET A 132 7.82 -11.44 7.07
C MET A 132 6.71 -11.80 8.05
N GLU A 133 6.73 -11.24 9.26
CA GLU A 133 5.75 -11.58 10.29
C GLU A 133 4.44 -10.81 10.12
N ALA A 134 4.41 -9.78 9.27
CA ALA A 134 3.27 -8.89 9.04
C ALA A 134 2.81 -8.16 10.31
N GLU A 135 3.76 -7.89 11.21
CA GLU A 135 3.52 -7.20 12.48
C GLU A 135 3.85 -5.71 12.40
N PHE A 136 3.03 -4.88 13.04
CA PHE A 136 3.36 -3.48 13.27
C PHE A 136 4.51 -3.41 14.30
N ALA A 137 5.71 -3.21 13.78
CA ALA A 137 6.92 -3.04 14.58
C ALA A 137 7.10 -1.56 14.94
N ASP A 138 7.19 -1.27 16.23
CA ASP A 138 7.32 0.08 16.77
C ASP A 138 8.62 0.77 16.29
N ASP A 139 8.50 2.05 15.96
CA ASP A 139 9.63 2.99 15.78
C ASP A 139 10.24 3.40 17.15
N ALA A 140 10.11 2.59 18.21
CA ALA A 140 10.45 2.99 19.57
C ALA A 140 11.93 3.37 19.76
N ASP A 141 12.83 2.81 18.93
CA ASP A 141 14.25 3.16 18.88
C ASP A 141 14.63 4.02 17.66
N SER A 142 13.66 4.40 16.81
CA SER A 142 13.94 5.22 15.64
C SER A 142 13.96 6.71 16.00
N TRP A 143 15.03 7.40 15.64
CA TRP A 143 15.13 8.86 15.80
C TRP A 143 14.16 9.63 14.90
N LEU A 144 13.79 9.05 13.75
CA LEU A 144 12.85 9.62 12.79
C LEU A 144 11.73 8.61 12.52
N SER A 145 10.48 9.00 12.76
CA SER A 145 9.35 8.12 12.48
C SER A 145 9.21 7.86 10.98
N MET A 146 8.67 6.70 10.63
CA MET A 146 8.42 6.35 9.23
C MET A 146 7.44 7.34 8.55
N ALA A 147 6.48 7.88 9.30
CA ALA A 147 5.59 8.94 8.80
C ALA A 147 6.35 10.22 8.43
N LEU A 148 7.31 10.63 9.26
CA LEU A 148 8.14 11.81 8.98
C LEU A 148 8.96 11.60 7.70
N ILE A 149 9.62 10.44 7.58
CA ILE A 149 10.42 10.09 6.39
C ILE A 149 9.54 10.13 5.14
N THR A 150 8.38 9.48 5.18
CA THR A 150 7.45 9.38 4.04
C THR A 150 6.97 10.76 3.58
N ARG A 151 6.67 11.68 4.51
CA ARG A 151 6.27 13.06 4.17
C ARG A 151 7.38 13.88 3.50
N CYS A 152 8.64 13.56 3.78
CA CYS A 152 9.80 14.23 3.19
C CYS A 152 10.17 13.70 1.79
N VAL A 153 9.56 12.61 1.33
CA VAL A 153 9.80 12.10 -0.03
C VAL A 153 8.96 12.90 -1.03
N ASP A 154 9.63 13.73 -1.84
CA ASP A 154 9.02 14.40 -2.99
C ASP A 154 9.26 13.57 -4.26
N GLN A 155 8.17 13.07 -4.84
CA GLN A 155 8.21 12.25 -6.06
C GLN A 155 8.57 13.05 -7.32
N ASN A 156 8.56 14.38 -7.23
CA ASN A 156 8.97 15.26 -8.32
C ASN A 156 10.47 15.61 -8.26
N LEU A 157 11.23 15.01 -7.35
CA LEU A 157 12.67 15.20 -7.30
C LEU A 157 13.32 14.61 -8.56
N GLU A 158 13.91 15.48 -9.35
CA GLU A 158 14.74 15.09 -10.49
C GLU A 158 16.17 14.88 -10.03
N TYR A 159 16.83 13.84 -10.57
CA TYR A 159 18.24 13.61 -10.32
C TYR A 159 19.06 14.67 -11.06
N ILE A 160 19.76 15.52 -10.32
CA ILE A 160 20.72 16.46 -10.92
C ILE A 160 22.08 15.75 -10.99
N PRO A 161 22.64 15.53 -12.20
CA PRO A 161 23.97 14.96 -12.35
C PRO A 161 25.02 15.81 -11.63
N GLU A 162 25.98 15.14 -11.00
CA GLU A 162 27.12 15.80 -10.38
C GLU A 162 27.87 16.65 -11.43
N GLY A 163 27.96 17.96 -11.18
CA GLY A 163 28.58 18.94 -12.09
C GLY A 163 27.63 19.97 -12.70
N THR A 164 26.31 19.79 -12.66
CA THR A 164 25.34 20.76 -13.22
C THR A 164 25.22 22.04 -12.38
N ILE A 165 25.51 21.99 -11.07
CA ILE A 165 25.28 23.11 -10.12
C ILE A 165 26.55 24.00 -9.95
N LEU A 166 27.71 23.59 -10.46
CA LEU A 166 28.97 24.32 -10.24
C LEU A 166 29.29 25.42 -11.26
N THR A 167 28.39 25.73 -12.19
CA THR A 167 28.50 26.92 -13.03
C THR A 167 27.48 27.96 -12.58
N GLY A 168 27.75 28.56 -11.42
CA GLY A 168 27.08 29.80 -11.03
C GLY A 168 27.48 30.91 -12.01
N SER A 169 26.48 31.50 -12.66
CA SER A 169 26.56 32.86 -13.23
C SER A 169 26.44 33.89 -12.11
#